data_AF-A0A1Y5HNF7-F1
#
_entry.id   AF-A0A1Y5HNF7-F1
#
_cell.length_a   1.000
_cell.length_b   1.000
_cell.length_c   1.000
_cell.angle_alpha   90.00
_cell.angle_beta   90.00
_cell.angle_gamma   90.00
#
_symmetry.space_group_name_H-M   'P 1'
#
loop_
_entity.id
_entity.type
_entity.pdbx_description
1 polymer ?
#
loop_
_entity_poly.entity_id
_entity_poly.type
_entity_poly.pdbx_seq_one_letter_code
_entity_poly.pdbx_strand_id
1 'polypeptide(L)'
;MKLFIYILFAMMVTACGGSNSDSSNNGNENSPGISLESMVGIWDATSESEGDIAEIYYSIKENGEWIEYFYQGDSLDNSENCYTTSKYTVEHLGDNEFEITFSEDESNSFNISIDGNDLVFINSDSTFRFSKSSLLESDFSPLCDE
;
A
#
# COMPACT_ATOMS: atom_id res chain seq x y z
N MET A 1 24.92 -7.87 64.31
CA MET A 1 23.78 -8.45 65.05
C MET A 1 22.89 -9.22 64.07
N LYS A 2 22.63 -10.49 64.39
CA LYS A 2 21.50 -11.37 63.99
C LYS A 2 20.99 -11.35 62.53
N LEU A 3 21.48 -12.34 61.78
CA LEU A 3 20.76 -13.38 61.03
C LEU A 3 19.21 -13.33 60.99
N PHE A 4 18.62 -13.45 59.80
CA PHE A 4 17.55 -14.43 59.50
C PHE A 4 17.67 -14.92 58.05
N ILE A 5 17.69 -16.24 57.91
CA ILE A 5 17.74 -17.04 56.68
C ILE A 5 16.31 -17.56 56.39
N TYR A 6 16.08 -17.96 55.12
CA TYR A 6 15.18 -19.03 54.62
C TYR A 6 13.87 -18.50 53.98
N ILE A 7 13.35 -19.02 52.86
CA ILE A 7 13.45 -20.37 52.26
C ILE A 7 12.99 -20.37 50.77
N LEU A 8 13.63 -21.27 50.00
CA LEU A 8 13.26 -22.09 48.83
C LEU A 8 11.99 -21.86 47.96
N PHE A 9 12.14 -22.40 46.73
CA PHE A 9 11.20 -23.24 45.92
C PHE A 9 10.58 -22.51 44.69
N ALA A 10 10.64 -22.97 43.44
CA ALA A 10 11.14 -24.21 42.82
C ALA A 10 11.47 -23.97 41.33
N MET A 11 12.47 -24.70 40.83
CA MET A 11 12.62 -24.99 39.39
C MET A 11 11.54 -26.00 38.98
N MET A 12 10.87 -25.76 37.87
CA MET A 12 10.31 -26.85 37.06
C MET A 12 10.93 -26.80 35.68
N VAL A 13 11.81 -27.77 35.45
CA VAL A 13 12.30 -28.13 34.12
C VAL A 13 11.36 -29.24 33.65
N THR A 14 10.54 -28.97 32.65
CA THR A 14 9.79 -30.02 31.95
C THR A 14 10.61 -30.42 30.74
N ALA A 15 11.07 -31.67 30.78
CA ALA A 15 11.79 -32.34 29.71
C ALA A 15 10.85 -33.23 28.88
N CYS A 16 11.35 -33.54 27.68
CA CYS A 16 11.10 -34.72 26.84
C CYS A 16 10.09 -34.66 25.68
N GLY A 17 10.64 -35.04 24.52
CA GLY A 17 9.99 -35.78 23.43
C GLY A 17 9.94 -34.97 22.15
N GLY A 18 10.55 -35.34 21.02
CA GLY A 18 11.23 -36.56 20.59
C GLY A 18 11.45 -36.44 19.07
N SER A 19 12.56 -36.98 18.58
CA SER A 19 12.99 -36.94 17.18
C SER A 19 12.00 -37.60 16.21
N ASN A 20 11.75 -37.00 15.04
CA ASN A 20 12.12 -37.54 13.72
C ASN A 20 11.43 -36.81 12.55
N SER A 21 12.10 -36.93 11.40
CA SER A 21 11.61 -36.87 10.02
C SER A 21 11.28 -35.50 9.41
N ASP A 22 12.20 -35.06 8.56
CA ASP A 22 11.97 -34.62 7.18
C ASP A 22 10.56 -34.16 6.82
N SER A 23 10.41 -32.85 6.63
CA SER A 23 9.73 -32.38 5.42
C SER A 23 10.23 -31.00 5.07
N SER A 24 10.88 -30.93 3.92
CA SER A 24 10.84 -29.79 3.03
C SER A 24 9.42 -29.23 3.00
N ASN A 25 9.19 -28.13 3.70
CA ASN A 25 8.11 -27.24 3.34
C ASN A 25 8.78 -26.05 2.68
N ASN A 26 8.84 -26.13 1.34
CA ASN A 26 8.68 -24.95 0.51
C ASN A 26 7.52 -24.16 1.12
N GLY A 27 7.85 -23.09 1.84
CA GLY A 27 6.90 -22.07 2.24
C GLY A 27 6.44 -21.34 1.00
N ASN A 28 5.64 -22.00 0.17
CA ASN A 28 4.68 -21.30 -0.66
C ASN A 28 3.56 -20.91 0.30
N GLU A 29 3.82 -19.85 1.07
CA GLU A 29 2.79 -19.20 1.85
C GLU A 29 1.79 -18.65 0.83
N ASN A 30 0.69 -19.39 0.63
CA ASN A 30 -0.54 -18.87 0.03
C ASN A 30 -1.04 -17.74 0.94
N SER A 31 -0.39 -16.58 0.88
CA SER A 31 -1.03 -15.33 1.23
C SER A 31 -2.21 -15.19 0.26
N PRO A 32 -3.45 -14.94 0.73
CA PRO A 32 -4.56 -14.71 -0.18
C PRO A 32 -4.15 -13.58 -1.12
N GLY A 33 -4.05 -13.90 -2.42
CA GLY A 33 -3.57 -12.95 -3.41
C GLY A 33 -4.44 -11.70 -3.39
N ILE A 34 -3.80 -10.53 -3.55
CA ILE A 34 -4.50 -9.27 -3.70
C ILE A 34 -5.28 -9.30 -5.03
N SER A 35 -6.51 -8.76 -5.02
CA SER A 35 -7.34 -8.63 -6.21
C SER A 35 -7.57 -7.17 -6.55
N LEU A 36 -7.95 -6.88 -7.79
CA LEU A 36 -8.35 -5.52 -8.20
C LEU A 36 -9.46 -4.97 -7.29
N GLU A 37 -10.44 -5.80 -6.93
CA GLU A 37 -11.54 -5.45 -6.02
C GLU A 37 -11.04 -4.93 -4.66
N SER A 38 -9.95 -5.50 -4.13
CA SER A 38 -9.37 -5.05 -2.86
C SER A 38 -8.70 -3.68 -2.95
N MET A 39 -8.33 -3.24 -4.14
CA MET A 39 -7.70 -1.94 -4.40
C MET A 39 -8.73 -0.82 -4.60
N VAL A 40 -10.01 -1.15 -4.79
CA VAL A 40 -11.05 -0.18 -5.14
C VAL A 40 -11.23 0.90 -4.07
N GLY A 41 -11.28 2.15 -4.50
CA GLY A 41 -11.53 3.34 -3.68
C GLY A 41 -10.50 4.44 -3.93
N ILE A 42 -10.49 5.42 -3.01
CA ILE A 42 -9.63 6.59 -3.12
C ILE A 42 -8.43 6.45 -2.19
N TRP A 43 -7.25 6.78 -2.70
CA TRP A 43 -5.98 6.68 -2.03
C TRP A 43 -5.26 8.03 -2.08
N ASP A 44 -4.75 8.47 -0.93
CA ASP A 44 -3.92 9.64 -0.78
C ASP A 44 -2.48 9.29 -1.15
N ALA A 45 -1.99 9.92 -2.20
CA ALA A 45 -0.64 9.81 -2.72
C ALA A 45 0.15 11.11 -2.55
N THR A 46 -0.31 12.00 -1.67
CA THR A 46 0.35 13.27 -1.38
C THR A 46 1.80 13.02 -0.99
N SER A 47 2.70 13.77 -1.60
CA SER A 47 4.13 13.68 -1.35
C SER A 47 4.70 15.03 -0.95
N GLU A 48 5.71 15.01 -0.10
CA GLU A 48 6.42 16.22 0.32
C GLU A 48 7.91 16.05 -0.03
N SER A 49 8.47 17.05 -0.71
CA SER A 49 9.88 17.09 -1.08
C SER A 49 10.41 18.52 -0.93
N GLU A 50 11.51 18.66 -0.17
CA GLU A 50 12.18 19.95 0.05
C GLU A 50 11.29 21.09 0.59
N GLY A 51 10.15 20.75 1.21
CA GLY A 51 9.18 21.70 1.76
C GLY A 51 8.03 22.04 0.80
N ASP A 52 8.07 21.53 -0.43
CA ASP A 52 6.96 21.59 -1.37
C ASP A 52 6.09 20.34 -1.23
N ILE A 53 4.78 20.52 -1.34
CA ILE A 53 3.76 19.48 -1.20
C ILE A 53 3.11 19.32 -2.57
N ALA A 54 3.12 18.09 -3.06
CA ALA A 54 2.34 17.67 -4.22
C ALA A 54 1.10 16.92 -3.71
N GLU A 55 -0.06 17.56 -3.72
CA GLU A 55 -1.32 16.97 -3.23
C GLU A 55 -2.00 16.16 -4.35
N ILE A 56 -1.90 14.83 -4.25
CA ILE A 56 -2.33 13.88 -5.27
C ILE A 56 -3.23 12.81 -4.67
N TYR A 57 -4.33 12.50 -5.34
CA TYR A 57 -5.21 11.40 -4.98
C TYR A 57 -5.47 10.47 -6.16
N TYR A 58 -5.56 9.17 -5.88
CA TYR A 58 -5.87 8.13 -6.86
C TYR A 58 -7.23 7.51 -6.58
N SER A 59 -8.14 7.55 -7.55
CA SER A 59 -9.38 6.77 -7.55
C SER A 59 -9.20 5.51 -8.40
N ILE A 60 -9.32 4.34 -7.79
CA ILE A 60 -9.24 3.04 -8.47
C ILE A 60 -10.63 2.41 -8.46
N LYS A 61 -11.12 2.02 -9.64
CA LYS A 61 -12.46 1.45 -9.83
C LYS A 61 -12.43 -0.05 -10.10
N GLU A 62 -13.55 -0.71 -9.84
CA GLU A 62 -13.71 -2.18 -10.05
C GLU A 62 -13.43 -2.63 -11.49
N ASN A 63 -13.62 -1.75 -12.47
CA ASN A 63 -13.38 -2.04 -13.88
C ASN A 63 -11.92 -1.81 -14.31
N GLY A 64 -11.04 -1.43 -13.39
CA GLY A 64 -9.62 -1.15 -13.68
C GLY A 64 -9.37 0.26 -14.18
N GLU A 65 -10.37 1.15 -14.23
CA GLU A 65 -10.10 2.59 -14.43
C GLU A 65 -9.39 3.14 -13.20
N TRP A 66 -8.28 3.83 -13.42
CA TRP A 66 -7.52 4.55 -12.41
C TRP A 66 -7.48 6.02 -12.80
N ILE A 67 -7.92 6.91 -11.90
CA ILE A 67 -7.93 8.36 -12.11
C ILE A 67 -7.01 9.01 -11.09
N GLU A 68 -6.10 9.85 -11.56
CA GLU A 68 -5.33 10.78 -10.73
C GLU A 68 -6.06 12.11 -10.64
N TYR A 69 -6.11 12.67 -9.43
CA TYR A 69 -6.51 14.03 -9.15
C TYR A 69 -5.32 14.76 -8.55
N PHE A 70 -4.79 15.74 -9.27
CA PHE A 70 -3.63 16.51 -8.83
C PHE A 70 -4.04 17.96 -8.55
N TYR A 71 -3.90 18.40 -7.31
CA TYR A 71 -4.32 19.74 -6.88
C TYR A 71 -3.30 20.79 -7.28
N GLN A 72 -3.65 21.64 -8.24
CA GLN A 72 -2.74 22.65 -8.81
C GLN A 72 -2.47 23.84 -7.88
N GLY A 73 -3.25 23.99 -6.81
CA GLY A 73 -3.09 25.07 -5.83
C GLY A 73 -2.16 24.71 -4.67
N ASP A 74 -1.49 23.56 -4.73
CA ASP A 74 -0.52 23.13 -3.71
C ASP A 74 0.78 23.96 -3.76
N SER A 75 1.70 23.68 -2.82
CA SER A 75 2.95 24.43 -2.76
C SER A 75 3.97 24.02 -3.81
N LEU A 76 3.76 22.90 -4.52
CA LEU A 76 4.61 22.51 -5.65
C LEU A 76 4.30 23.36 -6.88
N ASP A 77 3.03 23.44 -7.27
CA ASP A 77 2.61 24.13 -8.49
C ASP A 77 2.36 25.63 -8.27
N ASN A 78 1.80 26.01 -7.11
CA ASN A 78 1.36 27.37 -6.79
C ASN A 78 0.48 28.01 -7.89
N SER A 79 -0.36 27.21 -8.54
CA SER A 79 -1.22 27.59 -9.65
C SER A 79 -2.66 27.87 -9.16
N GLU A 80 -3.65 27.65 -10.01
CA GLU A 80 -5.06 27.83 -9.69
C GLU A 80 -5.57 26.79 -8.68
N ASN A 81 -6.54 27.17 -7.84
CA ASN A 81 -7.15 26.28 -6.85
C ASN A 81 -8.16 25.33 -7.52
N CYS A 82 -7.65 24.36 -8.27
CA CYS A 82 -8.43 23.37 -9.01
C CYS A 82 -7.65 22.07 -9.15
N TYR A 83 -8.33 21.00 -9.55
CA TYR A 83 -7.72 19.71 -9.83
C TYR A 83 -7.55 19.50 -11.34
N THR A 84 -6.37 19.01 -11.74
CA THR A 84 -6.18 18.35 -13.04
C THR A 84 -6.44 16.86 -12.88
N THR A 85 -6.78 16.19 -13.99
CA THR A 85 -7.04 14.74 -13.97
C THR A 85 -6.25 14.00 -15.04
N SER A 86 -5.62 12.91 -14.64
CA SER A 86 -4.99 11.94 -15.54
C SER A 86 -5.71 10.60 -15.45
N LYS A 87 -5.79 9.85 -16.55
CA LYS A 87 -6.45 8.54 -16.58
C LYS A 87 -5.46 7.45 -16.97
N TYR A 88 -5.51 6.37 -16.22
CA TYR A 88 -4.71 5.17 -16.37
C TYR A 88 -5.60 3.94 -16.33
N THR A 89 -5.04 2.79 -16.67
CA THR A 89 -5.72 1.50 -16.48
C THR A 89 -4.84 0.57 -15.67
N VAL A 90 -5.47 -0.27 -14.85
CA VAL A 90 -4.81 -1.32 -14.09
C VAL A 90 -5.39 -2.69 -14.44
N GLU A 91 -4.52 -3.63 -14.78
CA GLU A 91 -4.85 -5.02 -15.08
C GLU A 91 -4.14 -5.97 -14.11
N HIS A 92 -4.87 -6.97 -13.60
CA HIS A 92 -4.30 -7.99 -12.72
C HIS A 92 -3.70 -9.12 -13.57
N LEU A 93 -2.39 -9.34 -13.46
CA LEU A 93 -1.66 -10.37 -14.20
C LEU A 93 -1.57 -11.71 -13.45
N GLY A 94 -1.92 -11.73 -12.16
CA GLY A 94 -1.81 -12.89 -11.26
C GLY A 94 -0.66 -12.75 -10.26
N ASP A 95 -0.63 -13.60 -9.23
CA ASP A 95 0.45 -13.63 -8.22
C ASP A 95 0.82 -12.25 -7.60
N ASN A 96 -0.19 -11.41 -7.37
CA ASN A 96 -0.08 -10.02 -6.90
C ASN A 96 0.63 -9.06 -7.86
N GLU A 97 0.83 -9.45 -9.11
CA GLU A 97 1.40 -8.62 -10.15
C GLU A 97 0.28 -7.91 -10.93
N PHE A 98 0.47 -6.61 -11.15
CA PHE A 98 -0.45 -5.76 -11.87
C PHE A 98 0.31 -4.93 -12.88
N GLU A 99 -0.26 -4.78 -14.07
CA GLU A 99 0.22 -3.83 -15.06
C GLU A 99 -0.59 -2.53 -14.94
N ILE A 100 0.13 -1.41 -14.81
CA ILE A 100 -0.46 -0.07 -14.90
C ILE A 100 -0.07 0.50 -16.25
N THR A 101 -1.06 0.88 -17.05
CA THR A 101 -0.87 1.54 -18.35
C THR A 101 -1.08 3.04 -18.18
N PHE A 102 -0.03 3.82 -18.40
CA PHE A 102 -0.03 5.28 -18.30
C PHE A 102 -0.40 5.95 -19.62
N SER A 103 -0.03 5.33 -20.75
CA SER A 103 -0.38 5.75 -22.11
C SER A 103 -0.33 4.56 -23.08
N GLU A 104 -0.66 4.75 -24.36
CA GLU A 104 -0.66 3.66 -25.37
C GLU A 104 0.68 2.92 -25.48
N ASP A 105 1.79 3.61 -25.24
CA ASP A 105 3.15 3.08 -25.40
C ASP A 105 3.90 2.96 -24.06
N GLU A 106 3.23 3.20 -22.93
CA GLU A 106 3.87 3.21 -21.60
C GLU A 106 3.04 2.43 -20.57
N SER A 107 3.61 1.32 -20.10
CA SER A 107 3.10 0.55 -18.97
C SER A 107 4.25 0.11 -18.06
N ASN A 108 3.93 -0.13 -16.79
CA ASN A 108 4.86 -0.74 -15.82
C ASN A 108 4.14 -1.80 -14.99
N SER A 109 4.87 -2.88 -14.70
CA SER A 109 4.40 -3.94 -13.80
C SER A 109 4.84 -3.67 -12.36
N PHE A 110 3.92 -3.88 -11.43
CA PHE A 110 4.15 -3.75 -9.99
C PHE A 110 3.67 -4.98 -9.26
N ASN A 111 4.42 -5.39 -8.25
CA ASN A 111 3.87 -6.24 -7.21
C ASN A 111 3.11 -5.35 -6.22
N ILE A 112 1.84 -5.66 -5.97
CA ILE A 112 0.96 -4.85 -5.12
C ILE A 112 0.61 -5.62 -3.86
N SER A 113 0.54 -4.93 -2.73
CA SER A 113 0.03 -5.49 -1.47
C SER A 113 -0.77 -4.44 -0.69
N ILE A 114 -1.57 -4.90 0.27
CA ILE A 114 -2.26 -4.03 1.23
C ILE A 114 -1.64 -4.25 2.61
N ASP A 115 -1.22 -3.18 3.25
CA ASP A 115 -0.61 -3.16 4.57
C ASP A 115 -1.43 -2.25 5.49
N GLY A 116 -2.38 -2.85 6.20
CA GLY A 116 -3.35 -2.09 7.01
C GLY A 116 -4.26 -1.23 6.13
N ASN A 117 -4.05 0.09 6.19
CA ASN A 117 -4.78 1.07 5.38
C ASN A 117 -3.97 1.58 4.18
N ASP A 118 -2.80 1.01 3.90
CA ASP A 118 -1.95 1.46 2.81
C ASP A 118 -1.99 0.47 1.65
N LEU A 119 -2.11 1.01 0.43
CA LEU A 119 -1.85 0.31 -0.80
C LEU A 119 -0.37 0.48 -1.15
N VAL A 120 0.34 -0.63 -1.29
CA VAL A 120 1.79 -0.65 -1.45
C VAL A 120 2.14 -1.21 -2.83
N PHE A 121 2.80 -0.41 -3.65
CA PHE A 121 3.33 -0.79 -4.96
C PHE A 121 4.84 -1.00 -4.85
N ILE A 122 5.32 -2.13 -5.35
CA ILE A 122 6.74 -2.49 -5.31
C ILE A 122 7.17 -2.86 -6.73
N ASN A 123 8.23 -2.23 -7.22
CA ASN A 123 8.98 -2.68 -8.38
C ASN A 123 10.48 -2.84 -8.01
N SER A 124 11.34 -3.11 -9.00
CA SER A 124 12.78 -3.33 -8.74
C SER A 124 13.48 -2.13 -8.10
N ASP A 125 12.99 -0.91 -8.36
CA ASP A 125 13.72 0.32 -8.11
C ASP A 125 13.05 1.19 -7.04
N SER A 126 11.80 0.92 -6.68
CA SER A 126 10.99 1.82 -5.87
C SER A 126 9.87 1.10 -5.12
N THR A 127 9.45 1.73 -4.02
CA THR A 127 8.26 1.34 -3.28
C THR A 127 7.41 2.58 -3.07
N PHE A 128 6.15 2.53 -3.50
CA PHE A 128 5.18 3.59 -3.32
C PHE A 128 4.13 3.12 -2.32
N ARG A 129 3.69 4.03 -1.46
CA ARG A 129 2.65 3.77 -0.46
C ARG A 129 1.61 4.87 -0.54
N PHE A 130 0.36 4.46 -0.71
CA PHE A 130 -0.77 5.37 -0.76
C PHE A 130 -1.74 4.99 0.35
N SER A 131 -2.16 5.94 1.17
CA SER A 131 -3.02 5.68 2.32
C SER A 131 -4.48 5.78 1.92
N LYS A 132 -5.34 4.92 2.48
CA LYS A 132 -6.77 4.95 2.18
C LYS A 132 -7.37 6.28 2.60
N SER A 133 -8.05 6.94 1.67
CA SER A 133 -8.77 8.19 1.92
C SER A 133 -10.25 7.94 2.20
N SER A 134 -10.86 8.85 2.95
CA SER A 134 -12.31 8.92 3.15
C SER A 134 -13.02 9.87 2.18
N LEU A 135 -12.27 10.55 1.30
CA LEU A 135 -12.81 11.44 0.28
C LEU A 135 -13.64 10.65 -0.74
N LEU A 136 -14.50 11.38 -1.45
CA LEU A 136 -15.32 10.92 -2.56
C LEU A 136 -14.88 11.62 -3.85
N GLU A 137 -15.17 11.04 -5.02
CA GLU A 137 -14.84 11.68 -6.30
C GLU A 137 -15.48 13.07 -6.46
N SER A 138 -16.63 13.30 -5.81
CA SER A 138 -17.30 14.60 -5.78
C SER A 138 -16.58 15.68 -4.98
N ASP A 139 -15.60 15.31 -4.15
CA ASP A 139 -14.82 16.25 -3.36
C ASP A 139 -13.71 16.91 -4.21
N PHE A 140 -13.35 16.32 -5.34
CA PHE A 140 -12.35 16.85 -6.27
C PHE A 140 -12.97 17.88 -7.24
N SER A 141 -13.33 19.05 -6.70
CA SER A 141 -13.83 20.19 -7.47
C SER A 141 -13.27 21.52 -6.96
N PRO A 142 -13.09 22.53 -7.83
CA PRO A 142 -13.34 22.52 -9.27
C PRO A 142 -12.26 21.76 -10.06
N LEU A 143 -12.56 21.35 -11.29
CA LEU A 143 -11.53 20.91 -12.24
C LEU A 143 -10.98 22.12 -13.00
N CYS A 144 -9.70 22.09 -13.38
CA CYS A 144 -9.05 23.24 -14.04
C CYS A 144 -9.57 23.47 -15.48
N ASP A 145 -9.95 22.41 -16.18
CA ASP A 145 -10.37 22.46 -17.60
C ASP A 145 -11.89 22.26 -17.79
N GLU A 146 -12.73 22.80 -16.90
CA GLU A 146 -14.21 22.79 -17.12
C GLU A 146 -14.70 23.67 -18.27
#